data_AF-A0A933Y402-F1
#
_entry.id   AF-A0A933Y402-F1
#
_cell.length_a   1.000
_cell.length_b   1.000
_cell.length_c   1.000
_cell.angle_alpha   90.00
_cell.angle_beta   90.00
_cell.angle_gamma   90.00
#
_symmetry.space_group_name_H-M   'P 1'
#
loop_
_entity.id
_entity.type
_entity.pdbx_description
1 polymer ?
#
loop_
_entity_poly.entity_id
_entity_poly.type
_entity_poly.pdbx_seq_one_letter_code
_entity_poly.pdbx_strand_id
1 'polypeptide(L)'
;MPKHILFVVHGVGVQPAQATAAAPAWDVEVRAKLDQCADPARFAIFAQRKFSDFVDVVPISYDKEFGEALARWKQLGGAASAAHAKSLGLPGAGVLEALADIDPNDAFLWSHVADAALYYVLALERQNVRVSVCDQIVRALKARWQPGEPLPRASIVAHSLGTAVIHDSLHLLATNKQMSQGLPNQLAHPNWGFQTIFMLANTSRVLQTDFNAYESIVRPGPANKLDKYCARYVTVHHEVDPVTLVRRFEPKTWKSLCESITLTHYRDWNVHAFTHFLDNPQVYTQIFSTAISSTALSAKEVANAVDEAEYPRFGGKFANVPKVIAKKNELFSLRDRMPPDPSVLDYFKALKDGIRILRELRDLLA
;
A
#
# COMPACT_ATOMS: atom_id res chain seq x y z
N MET A 1 -23.76 3.60 17.37
CA MET A 1 -23.06 2.71 16.41
C MET A 1 -21.57 2.95 16.53
N PRO A 2 -20.74 1.88 16.59
CA PRO A 2 -19.29 2.03 16.60
C PRO A 2 -18.80 2.75 15.35
N LYS A 3 -17.74 3.56 15.49
CA LYS A 3 -17.09 4.21 14.33
C LYS A 3 -16.59 3.14 13.36
N HIS A 4 -16.64 3.44 12.06
CA HIS A 4 -16.00 2.60 11.05
C HIS A 4 -14.49 2.60 11.30
N ILE A 5 -13.86 1.42 11.19
CA ILE A 5 -12.42 1.27 11.35
C ILE A 5 -11.74 1.40 9.99
N LEU A 6 -10.79 2.31 9.86
CA LEU A 6 -9.95 2.43 8.67
C LEU A 6 -8.53 2.01 9.01
N PHE A 7 -8.18 0.78 8.64
CA PHE A 7 -6.80 0.33 8.76
C PHE A 7 -5.96 1.04 7.69
N VAL A 8 -4.87 1.68 8.12
CA VAL A 8 -3.88 2.26 7.21
C VAL A 8 -2.60 1.46 7.33
N VAL A 9 -2.00 1.12 6.19
CA VAL A 9 -0.85 0.22 6.13
C VAL A 9 0.14 0.77 5.14
N HIS A 10 1.29 1.18 5.66
CA HIS A 10 2.36 1.70 4.82
C HIS A 10 3.34 0.60 4.45
N GLY A 11 3.94 0.72 3.27
CA GLY A 11 4.92 -0.25 2.79
C GLY A 11 6.16 -0.33 3.65
N VAL A 12 6.83 0.81 3.83
CA VAL A 12 8.13 0.97 4.49
C VAL A 12 8.14 2.32 5.18
N GLY A 13 8.26 2.40 6.50
CA GLY A 13 8.16 3.68 7.21
C GLY A 13 8.94 3.70 8.51
N VAL A 14 9.22 4.90 9.02
CA VAL A 14 9.82 5.10 10.34
C VAL A 14 8.76 4.81 11.40
N GLN A 15 9.11 3.98 12.39
CA GLN A 15 8.20 3.64 13.49
C GLN A 15 7.71 4.88 14.24
N PRO A 16 6.50 4.84 14.81
CA PRO A 16 6.08 5.82 15.81
C PRO A 16 7.09 5.97 16.96
N ALA A 17 7.78 4.89 17.35
CA ALA A 17 8.81 4.90 18.38
C ALA A 17 10.12 5.60 17.95
N GLN A 18 10.32 5.82 16.65
CA GLN A 18 11.46 6.50 16.05
C GLN A 18 11.09 7.88 15.48
N ALA A 19 9.81 8.27 15.62
CA ALA A 19 9.32 9.55 15.15
C ALA A 19 9.94 10.69 15.96
N THR A 20 10.36 11.73 15.28
CA THR A 20 10.81 12.98 15.88
C THR A 20 9.92 14.12 15.42
N ALA A 21 10.00 15.29 16.07
CA ALA A 21 9.30 16.48 15.58
C ALA A 21 9.69 16.87 14.13
N ALA A 22 10.91 16.51 13.70
CA ALA A 22 11.42 16.76 12.36
C ALA A 22 11.10 15.63 11.35
N ALA A 23 10.71 14.45 11.82
CA ALA A 23 10.36 13.28 11.03
C ALA A 23 9.21 12.54 11.73
N PRO A 24 7.96 13.01 11.57
CA PRO A 24 6.82 12.40 12.23
C PRO A 24 6.59 10.96 11.75
N ALA A 25 5.86 10.18 12.56
CA ALA A 25 5.47 8.84 12.18
C ALA A 25 4.60 8.90 10.90
N TRP A 26 4.78 7.94 9.99
CA TRP A 26 4.08 7.93 8.71
C TRP A 26 2.54 7.95 8.88
N ASP A 27 2.02 7.37 9.96
CA ASP A 27 0.58 7.33 10.22
C ASP A 27 0.02 8.68 10.66
N VAL A 28 0.84 9.50 11.33
CA VAL A 28 0.49 10.88 11.65
C VAL A 28 0.37 11.70 10.38
N GLU A 29 1.29 11.53 9.43
CA GLU A 29 1.22 12.20 8.13
C GLU A 29 0.00 11.78 7.31
N VAL A 30 -0.32 10.48 7.31
CA VAL A 30 -1.52 9.95 6.63
C VAL A 30 -2.80 10.52 7.23
N ARG A 31 -2.92 10.53 8.57
CA ARG A 31 -4.10 11.14 9.25
C ARG A 31 -4.19 12.62 8.95
N ALA A 32 -3.08 13.35 9.07
CA ALA A 32 -3.03 14.79 8.80
C ALA A 32 -3.42 15.09 7.35
N LYS A 33 -2.97 14.27 6.39
CA LYS A 33 -3.35 14.40 4.99
C LYS A 33 -4.84 14.14 4.77
N LEU A 34 -5.41 13.10 5.38
CA LEU A 34 -6.86 12.84 5.28
C LEU A 34 -7.69 13.97 5.90
N ASP A 35 -7.29 14.50 7.05
CA ASP A 35 -7.94 15.66 7.67
C ASP A 35 -7.75 16.94 6.84
N GLN A 36 -6.61 17.11 6.17
CA GLN A 36 -6.38 18.22 5.24
C GLN A 36 -7.29 18.14 4.01
N CYS A 37 -7.45 16.94 3.43
CA CYS A 37 -8.34 16.71 2.29
C CYS A 37 -9.83 16.86 2.67
N ALA A 38 -10.16 16.70 3.94
CA ALA A 38 -11.49 16.95 4.51
C ALA A 38 -11.77 18.45 4.70
N ASP A 39 -11.59 19.22 3.62
CA ASP A 39 -11.73 20.68 3.63
C ASP A 39 -13.20 21.11 3.74
N PRO A 40 -13.60 21.87 4.78
CA PRO A 40 -14.96 22.35 4.96
C PRO A 40 -15.44 23.29 3.85
N ALA A 41 -14.52 23.95 3.12
CA ALA A 41 -14.87 24.75 1.96
C ALA A 41 -15.30 23.90 0.76
N ARG A 42 -14.87 22.63 0.72
CA ARG A 42 -15.17 21.68 -0.36
C ARG A 42 -16.30 20.73 -0.03
N PHE A 43 -16.42 20.33 1.24
CA PHE A 43 -17.38 19.32 1.68
C PHE A 43 -18.13 19.77 2.93
N ALA A 44 -19.44 19.92 2.80
CA ALA A 44 -20.29 20.47 3.86
C ALA A 44 -20.26 19.62 5.15
N ILE A 45 -20.06 18.30 5.04
CA ILE A 45 -20.00 17.39 6.19
C ILE A 45 -18.83 17.70 7.15
N PHE A 46 -17.76 18.35 6.65
CA PHE A 46 -16.58 18.69 7.45
C PHE A 46 -16.63 20.10 8.04
N ALA A 47 -17.73 20.85 7.88
CA ALA A 47 -17.86 22.22 8.38
C ALA A 47 -17.54 22.39 9.88
N GLN A 48 -17.78 21.35 10.69
CA GLN A 48 -17.55 21.37 12.15
C GLN A 48 -16.71 20.21 12.68
N ARG A 49 -16.29 19.29 11.80
CA ARG A 49 -15.67 18.02 12.20
C ARG A 49 -14.60 17.62 11.20
N LYS A 50 -13.52 17.04 11.69
CA LYS A 50 -12.46 16.46 10.85
C LYS A 50 -12.82 15.04 10.44
N PHE A 51 -12.13 14.51 9.43
CA PHE A 51 -12.31 13.12 9.01
C PHE A 51 -12.11 12.13 10.19
N SER A 52 -11.08 12.35 10.99
CA SER A 52 -10.76 11.55 12.19
C SER A 52 -11.86 11.57 13.27
N ASP A 53 -12.80 12.52 13.22
CA ASP A 53 -13.94 12.53 14.14
C ASP A 53 -15.00 11.47 13.75
N PHE A 54 -15.08 11.09 12.48
CA PHE A 54 -16.04 10.12 11.96
C PHE A 54 -15.51 8.69 11.96
N VAL A 55 -14.20 8.54 11.74
CA VAL A 55 -13.57 7.27 11.42
C VAL A 55 -12.45 6.99 12.41
N ASP A 56 -12.35 5.74 12.87
CA ASP A 56 -11.24 5.31 13.68
C ASP A 56 -10.10 4.81 12.79
N VAL A 57 -9.14 5.70 12.51
CA VAL A 57 -7.97 5.33 11.72
C VAL A 57 -7.02 4.51 12.61
N VAL A 58 -6.64 3.31 12.17
CA VAL A 58 -5.79 2.38 12.91
C VAL A 58 -4.56 2.03 12.06
N PRO A 59 -3.35 2.45 12.45
CA PRO A 59 -2.15 2.06 11.73
C PRO A 59 -1.83 0.59 11.99
N ILE A 60 -1.39 -0.10 10.94
CA ILE A 60 -0.74 -1.40 11.03
C ILE A 60 0.73 -1.18 10.66
N SER A 61 1.65 -1.57 11.56
CA SER A 61 3.10 -1.45 11.34
C SER A 61 3.77 -2.80 11.50
N TYR A 62 4.73 -3.12 10.63
CA TYR A 62 5.47 -4.39 10.64
C TYR A 62 6.97 -4.20 10.31
N ASP A 63 7.42 -2.96 10.38
CA ASP A 63 8.80 -2.54 10.16
C ASP A 63 9.77 -3.11 11.21
N LYS A 64 9.28 -3.40 12.42
CA LYS A 64 10.07 -4.07 13.46
C LYS A 64 10.58 -5.42 12.96
N GLU A 65 9.69 -6.20 12.37
CA GLU A 65 9.95 -7.55 11.89
C GLU A 65 11.01 -7.51 10.77
N PHE A 66 10.97 -6.51 9.89
CA PHE A 66 12.02 -6.30 8.89
C PHE A 66 13.34 -5.83 9.47
N GLY A 67 13.32 -4.90 10.44
CA GLY A 67 14.54 -4.46 11.12
C GLY A 67 15.27 -5.61 11.82
N GLU A 68 14.52 -6.49 12.48
CA GLU A 68 15.06 -7.70 13.11
C GLU A 68 15.53 -8.73 12.07
N ALA A 69 14.78 -8.94 11.00
CA ALA A 69 15.16 -9.83 9.90
C ALA A 69 16.47 -9.39 9.24
N LEU A 70 16.60 -8.09 8.98
CA LEU A 70 17.79 -7.50 8.40
C LEU A 70 19.00 -7.63 9.34
N ALA A 71 18.80 -7.40 10.65
CA ALA A 71 19.84 -7.58 11.64
C ALA A 71 20.34 -9.04 11.67
N ARG A 72 19.42 -10.01 11.66
CA ARG A 72 19.75 -11.45 11.56
C ARG A 72 20.51 -11.76 10.27
N TRP A 73 20.02 -11.27 9.13
CA TRP A 73 20.67 -11.49 7.83
C TRP A 73 22.11 -10.95 7.80
N LYS A 74 22.35 -9.77 8.39
CA LYS A 74 23.71 -9.21 8.54
C LYS A 74 24.60 -10.09 9.43
N GLN A 75 24.10 -10.55 10.57
CA GLN A 75 24.86 -11.42 11.49
C GLN A 75 25.26 -12.76 10.86
N LEU A 76 24.43 -13.30 9.97
CA LEU A 76 24.69 -14.55 9.24
C LEU A 76 25.57 -14.38 8.00
N GLY A 77 26.25 -13.23 7.86
CA GLY A 77 27.14 -12.97 6.73
C GLY A 77 26.39 -12.78 5.41
N GLY A 78 25.37 -11.92 5.40
CA GLY A 78 24.41 -11.71 4.30
C GLY A 78 24.96 -11.84 2.87
N ALA A 79 26.11 -11.22 2.55
CA ALA A 79 26.75 -11.34 1.23
C ALA A 79 27.25 -12.77 0.92
N ALA A 80 27.87 -13.44 1.90
CA ALA A 80 28.25 -14.84 1.78
C ALA A 80 27.02 -15.75 1.66
N SER A 81 25.94 -15.44 2.38
CA SER A 81 24.66 -16.14 2.27
C SER A 81 24.02 -15.97 0.89
N ALA A 82 24.06 -14.78 0.31
CA ALA A 82 23.56 -14.51 -1.05
C ALA A 82 24.40 -15.26 -2.11
N ALA A 83 25.73 -15.20 -1.99
CA ALA A 83 26.64 -15.94 -2.87
C ALA A 83 26.44 -17.46 -2.76
N HIS A 84 26.22 -17.98 -1.55
CA HIS A 84 25.94 -19.39 -1.32
C HIS A 84 24.59 -19.80 -1.91
N ALA A 85 23.52 -19.04 -1.67
CA ALA A 85 22.20 -19.29 -2.26
C ALA A 85 22.26 -19.33 -3.79
N LYS A 86 23.07 -18.45 -4.41
CA LYS A 86 23.33 -18.44 -5.85
C LYS A 86 24.08 -19.69 -6.30
N SER A 87 25.12 -20.10 -5.58
CA SER A 87 25.89 -21.31 -5.90
C SER A 87 25.03 -22.58 -5.88
N LEU A 88 24.00 -22.59 -5.03
CA LEU A 88 23.04 -23.69 -4.90
C LEU A 88 21.82 -23.56 -5.85
N GLY A 89 21.72 -22.48 -6.63
CA GLY A 89 20.59 -22.24 -7.53
C GLY A 89 19.25 -22.04 -6.79
N LEU A 90 19.28 -21.52 -5.55
CA LEU A 90 18.05 -21.33 -4.78
C LEU A 90 17.14 -20.26 -5.39
N PRO A 91 15.81 -20.46 -5.35
CA PRO A 91 14.86 -19.44 -5.76
C PRO A 91 15.10 -18.11 -5.02
N GLY A 92 15.13 -17.00 -5.75
CA GLY A 92 15.35 -15.67 -5.16
C GLY A 92 16.80 -15.28 -4.89
N ALA A 93 17.80 -16.14 -5.19
CA ALA A 93 19.21 -15.81 -4.99
C ALA A 93 19.65 -14.52 -5.70
N GLY A 94 19.18 -14.28 -6.92
CA GLY A 94 19.47 -13.04 -7.65
C GLY A 94 18.87 -11.78 -7.01
N VAL A 95 17.79 -11.92 -6.24
CA VAL A 95 17.20 -10.81 -5.47
C VAL A 95 18.06 -10.51 -4.24
N LEU A 96 18.59 -11.54 -3.56
CA LEU A 96 19.53 -11.38 -2.45
C LEU A 96 20.87 -10.78 -2.90
N GLU A 97 21.32 -11.13 -4.10
CA GLU A 97 22.51 -10.51 -4.71
C GLU A 97 22.26 -9.02 -5.00
N ALA A 98 21.12 -8.70 -5.64
CA ALA A 98 20.74 -7.32 -5.89
C ALA A 98 20.61 -6.49 -4.59
N LEU A 99 20.22 -7.14 -3.48
CA LEU A 99 20.20 -6.53 -2.15
C LEU A 99 21.59 -6.23 -1.62
N ALA A 100 22.56 -7.12 -1.83
CA ALA A 100 23.94 -6.93 -1.40
C ALA A 100 24.63 -5.75 -2.11
N ASP A 101 24.17 -5.41 -3.31
CA ASP A 101 24.67 -4.29 -4.13
C ASP A 101 24.06 -2.92 -3.76
N ILE A 102 23.16 -2.86 -2.79
CA ILE A 102 22.56 -1.59 -2.34
C ILE A 102 23.48 -0.93 -1.32
N ASP A 103 23.85 0.33 -1.58
CA ASP A 103 24.64 1.13 -0.65
C ASP A 103 23.88 1.29 0.68
N PRO A 104 24.42 0.79 1.81
CA PRO A 104 23.78 0.92 3.11
C PRO A 104 23.62 2.38 3.58
N ASN A 105 24.40 3.32 3.03
CA ASN A 105 24.27 4.74 3.32
C ASN A 105 23.06 5.37 2.61
N ASP A 106 22.48 4.66 1.65
CA ASP A 106 21.28 5.07 0.97
C ASP A 106 20.04 4.65 1.77
N ALA A 107 19.71 5.41 2.81
CA ALA A 107 18.63 5.08 3.74
C ALA A 107 17.28 4.80 3.04
N PHE A 108 17.00 5.45 1.91
CA PHE A 108 15.75 5.26 1.17
C PHE A 108 15.76 3.96 0.35
N LEU A 109 16.77 3.75 -0.51
CA LEU A 109 16.85 2.51 -1.31
C LEU A 109 17.05 1.30 -0.41
N TRP A 110 17.90 1.44 0.60
CA TRP A 110 18.21 0.38 1.55
C TRP A 110 16.97 -0.07 2.30
N SER A 111 16.16 0.82 2.88
CA SER A 111 14.94 0.41 3.59
C SER A 111 13.88 -0.15 2.64
N HIS A 112 13.59 0.53 1.53
CA HIS A 112 12.42 0.18 0.73
C HIS A 112 12.62 -1.08 -0.12
N VAL A 113 13.81 -1.23 -0.69
CA VAL A 113 14.13 -2.37 -1.55
C VAL A 113 14.50 -3.58 -0.70
N ALA A 114 15.18 -3.39 0.44
CA ALA A 114 15.49 -4.50 1.35
C ALA A 114 14.24 -5.16 1.90
N ASP A 115 13.28 -4.38 2.41
CA ASP A 115 12.08 -4.95 3.00
C ASP A 115 11.28 -5.77 1.98
N ALA A 116 11.15 -5.27 0.74
CA ALA A 116 10.53 -6.00 -0.35
C ALA A 116 11.29 -7.29 -0.71
N ALA A 117 12.63 -7.25 -0.74
CA ALA A 117 13.48 -8.40 -1.01
C ALA A 117 13.38 -9.45 0.11
N LEU A 118 13.46 -9.02 1.37
CA LEU A 118 13.34 -9.88 2.55
C LEU A 118 11.95 -10.54 2.59
N TYR A 119 10.88 -9.78 2.35
CA TYR A 119 9.52 -10.32 2.29
C TYR A 119 9.38 -11.38 1.18
N TYR A 120 9.92 -11.11 0.01
CA TYR A 120 9.81 -12.02 -1.13
C TYR A 120 10.62 -13.31 -0.93
N VAL A 121 11.88 -13.19 -0.48
CA VAL A 121 12.80 -14.33 -0.44
C VAL A 121 12.73 -15.12 0.87
N LEU A 122 12.63 -14.45 2.02
CA LEU A 122 12.74 -15.10 3.32
C LEU A 122 11.37 -15.50 3.85
N ALA A 123 10.96 -16.74 3.57
CA ALA A 123 9.65 -17.27 3.95
C ALA A 123 9.33 -17.17 5.45
N LEU A 124 10.32 -17.37 6.32
CA LEU A 124 10.15 -17.23 7.77
C LEU A 124 9.80 -15.79 8.16
N GLU A 125 10.49 -14.81 7.58
CA GLU A 125 10.29 -13.40 7.90
C GLU A 125 8.97 -12.90 7.33
N ARG A 126 8.62 -13.34 6.13
CA ARG A 126 7.29 -13.17 5.55
C ARG A 126 6.19 -13.69 6.47
N GLN A 127 6.38 -14.87 7.06
CA GLN A 127 5.39 -15.44 8.00
C GLN A 127 5.28 -14.61 9.28
N ASN A 128 6.39 -14.15 9.85
CA ASN A 128 6.41 -13.29 11.03
C ASN A 128 5.62 -12.00 10.78
N VAL A 129 5.88 -11.33 9.66
CA VAL A 129 5.16 -10.11 9.24
C VAL A 129 3.66 -10.37 9.13
N ARG A 130 3.26 -11.44 8.44
CA ARG A 130 1.84 -11.78 8.26
C ARG A 130 1.13 -12.05 9.59
N VAL A 131 1.78 -12.78 10.50
CA VAL A 131 1.22 -13.08 11.82
C VAL A 131 1.04 -11.80 12.65
N SER A 132 2.05 -10.92 12.66
CA SER A 132 1.99 -9.62 13.34
C SER A 132 0.84 -8.76 12.80
N VAL A 133 0.69 -8.69 11.49
CA VAL A 133 -0.39 -7.94 10.83
C VAL A 133 -1.77 -8.50 11.15
N CYS A 134 -1.95 -9.83 11.07
CA CYS A 134 -3.21 -10.46 11.44
C CYS A 134 -3.57 -10.16 12.90
N ASP A 135 -2.61 -10.28 13.83
CA ASP A 135 -2.81 -10.02 15.25
C ASP A 135 -3.20 -8.56 15.52
N GLN A 136 -2.57 -7.59 14.86
CA GLN A 136 -2.94 -6.16 14.97
C GLN A 136 -4.38 -5.90 14.49
N ILE A 137 -4.80 -6.49 13.36
CA ILE A 137 -6.18 -6.38 12.86
C ILE A 137 -7.17 -6.98 13.86
N VAL A 138 -6.90 -8.20 14.35
CA VAL A 138 -7.76 -8.91 15.32
C VAL A 138 -7.89 -8.11 16.60
N ARG A 139 -6.78 -7.60 17.16
CA ARG A 139 -6.78 -6.77 18.38
C ARG A 139 -7.59 -5.50 18.20
N ALA A 140 -7.43 -4.80 17.08
CA ALA A 140 -8.15 -3.57 16.80
C ALA A 140 -9.67 -3.78 16.67
N LEU A 141 -10.08 -4.86 16.01
CA LEU A 141 -11.50 -5.25 15.90
C LEU A 141 -12.06 -5.64 17.26
N LYS A 142 -11.36 -6.51 18.00
CA LYS A 142 -11.77 -6.99 19.32
C LYS A 142 -11.91 -5.85 20.33
N ALA A 143 -11.00 -4.89 20.32
CA ALA A 143 -11.06 -3.71 21.20
C ALA A 143 -12.31 -2.85 21.00
N ARG A 144 -13.00 -2.99 19.86
CA ARG A 144 -14.20 -2.22 19.49
C ARG A 144 -15.45 -3.08 19.39
N TRP A 145 -15.33 -4.38 19.61
CA TRP A 145 -16.44 -5.32 19.55
C TRP A 145 -17.08 -5.47 20.93
N GLN A 146 -18.42 -5.50 20.96
CA GLN A 146 -19.19 -5.77 22.17
C GLN A 146 -19.92 -7.11 22.04
N PRO A 147 -19.95 -7.96 23.08
CA PRO A 147 -20.69 -9.22 23.05
C PRO A 147 -22.17 -8.99 22.71
N GLY A 148 -22.69 -9.73 21.73
CA GLY A 148 -24.07 -9.60 21.24
C GLY A 148 -24.25 -8.63 20.07
N GLU A 149 -23.23 -7.84 19.72
CA GLU A 149 -23.25 -6.98 18.54
C GLU A 149 -22.53 -7.62 17.34
N PRO A 150 -22.88 -7.26 16.10
CA PRO A 150 -22.07 -7.57 14.92
C PRO A 150 -20.65 -7.02 15.05
N LEU A 151 -19.69 -7.68 14.39
CA LEU A 151 -18.33 -7.17 14.33
C LEU A 151 -18.28 -5.76 13.69
N PRO A 152 -17.36 -4.89 14.14
CA PRO A 152 -17.20 -3.58 13.56
C PRO A 152 -16.97 -3.61 12.06
N ARG A 153 -17.56 -2.61 11.41
CA ARG A 153 -17.36 -2.28 10.00
C ARG A 153 -15.91 -1.81 9.80
N ALA A 154 -15.19 -2.42 8.86
CA ALA A 154 -13.79 -2.06 8.57
C ALA A 154 -13.47 -1.95 7.08
N SER A 155 -12.50 -1.09 6.76
CA SER A 155 -11.86 -0.94 5.44
C SER A 155 -10.35 -0.83 5.61
N ILE A 156 -9.61 -1.03 4.52
CA ILE A 156 -8.15 -0.93 4.50
C ILE A 156 -7.70 0.06 3.43
N VAL A 157 -6.69 0.88 3.75
CA VAL A 157 -5.87 1.60 2.78
C VAL A 157 -4.43 1.13 2.95
N ALA A 158 -3.97 0.32 2.02
CA ALA A 158 -2.60 -0.19 1.98
C ALA A 158 -1.81 0.49 0.86
N HIS A 159 -0.52 0.69 1.09
CA HIS A 159 0.37 1.37 0.15
C HIS A 159 1.65 0.57 -0.14
N SER A 160 2.07 0.54 -1.41
CA SER A 160 3.34 -0.05 -1.86
C SER A 160 3.52 -1.51 -1.38
N LEU A 161 4.64 -1.87 -0.73
CA LEU A 161 4.88 -3.18 -0.11
C LEU A 161 3.72 -3.63 0.80
N GLY A 162 3.07 -2.69 1.47
CA GLY A 162 1.96 -2.95 2.40
C GLY A 162 0.77 -3.58 1.71
N THR A 163 0.61 -3.39 0.39
CA THR A 163 -0.45 -4.04 -0.38
C THR A 163 -0.22 -5.55 -0.49
N ALA A 164 1.01 -6.01 -0.74
CA ALA A 164 1.34 -7.43 -0.77
C ALA A 164 1.24 -8.07 0.63
N VAL A 165 1.75 -7.36 1.65
CA VAL A 165 1.65 -7.79 3.05
C VAL A 165 0.19 -7.96 3.48
N ILE A 166 -0.65 -6.95 3.23
CA ILE A 166 -2.08 -7.02 3.54
C ILE A 166 -2.76 -8.11 2.75
N HIS A 167 -2.53 -8.21 1.44
CA HIS A 167 -3.14 -9.26 0.63
C HIS A 167 -2.91 -10.65 1.24
N ASP A 168 -1.67 -10.98 1.58
CA ASP A 168 -1.35 -12.30 2.13
C ASP A 168 -1.89 -12.50 3.55
N SER A 169 -1.82 -11.45 4.39
CA SER A 169 -2.32 -11.49 5.77
C SER A 169 -3.84 -11.65 5.80
N LEU A 170 -4.55 -10.98 4.89
CA LEU A 170 -6.00 -11.13 4.77
C LEU A 170 -6.40 -12.50 4.23
N HIS A 171 -5.62 -13.07 3.31
CA HIS A 171 -5.85 -14.43 2.85
C HIS A 171 -5.76 -15.41 4.02
N LEU A 172 -4.70 -15.29 4.84
CA LEU A 172 -4.53 -16.10 6.04
C LEU A 172 -5.65 -15.87 7.05
N LEU A 173 -6.02 -14.62 7.32
CA LEU A 173 -7.08 -14.30 8.27
C LEU A 173 -8.43 -14.89 7.85
N ALA A 174 -8.73 -14.86 6.55
CA ALA A 174 -9.98 -15.38 5.99
C ALA A 174 -10.06 -16.91 5.95
N THR A 175 -8.92 -17.60 5.78
CA THR A 175 -8.86 -19.06 5.54
C THR A 175 -8.37 -19.86 6.75
N ASN A 176 -7.61 -19.25 7.65
CA ASN A 176 -7.03 -19.92 8.82
C ASN A 176 -7.75 -19.51 10.11
N LYS A 177 -8.58 -20.43 10.61
CA LYS A 177 -9.37 -20.24 11.85
C LYS A 177 -8.50 -19.96 13.08
N GLN A 178 -7.25 -20.44 13.11
CA GLN A 178 -6.33 -20.24 14.22
C GLN A 178 -5.76 -18.82 14.30
N MET A 179 -5.83 -18.04 13.21
CA MET A 179 -5.35 -16.65 13.18
C MET A 179 -6.29 -15.68 13.89
N SER A 180 -7.52 -16.10 14.20
CA SER A 180 -8.56 -15.29 14.84
C SER A 180 -8.56 -15.40 16.37
N GLN A 181 -7.40 -15.60 17.01
CA GLN A 181 -7.33 -15.83 18.47
C GLN A 181 -8.13 -14.77 19.25
N GLY A 182 -9.13 -15.21 20.01
CA GLY A 182 -10.03 -14.33 20.77
C GLY A 182 -11.24 -13.77 20.02
N LEU A 183 -11.40 -14.08 18.72
CA LEU A 183 -12.59 -13.91 17.88
C LEU A 183 -12.85 -15.21 17.09
N PRO A 184 -12.99 -16.37 17.76
CA PRO A 184 -12.87 -17.67 17.12
C PRO A 184 -13.86 -17.82 15.95
N ASN A 185 -13.29 -17.99 14.75
CA ASN A 185 -14.00 -18.21 13.48
C ASN A 185 -14.89 -17.02 13.02
N GLN A 186 -14.99 -15.91 13.75
CA GLN A 186 -15.83 -14.78 13.35
C GLN A 186 -15.23 -14.00 12.16
N LEU A 187 -13.90 -13.98 12.05
CA LEU A 187 -13.19 -13.32 10.95
C LEU A 187 -12.95 -14.25 9.75
N ALA A 188 -13.16 -15.55 9.91
CA ALA A 188 -13.08 -16.47 8.78
C ALA A 188 -14.27 -16.23 7.85
N HIS A 189 -14.04 -16.43 6.55
CA HIS A 189 -15.14 -16.49 5.60
C HIS A 189 -16.11 -17.64 5.93
N PRO A 190 -17.46 -17.49 5.77
CA PRO A 190 -18.22 -16.34 5.26
C PRO A 190 -18.67 -15.33 6.33
N ASN A 191 -18.17 -15.46 7.56
CA ASN A 191 -18.78 -14.81 8.72
C ASN A 191 -18.54 -13.29 8.73
N TRP A 192 -17.47 -12.83 8.08
CA TRP A 192 -17.10 -11.43 8.03
C TRP A 192 -16.20 -11.13 6.83
N GLY A 193 -16.13 -9.85 6.44
CA GLY A 193 -15.24 -9.36 5.41
C GLY A 193 -15.14 -7.83 5.44
N PHE A 194 -14.16 -7.29 4.71
CA PHE A 194 -13.96 -5.84 4.64
C PHE A 194 -14.98 -5.17 3.73
N GLN A 195 -15.32 -3.93 4.00
CA GLN A 195 -16.15 -3.16 3.07
C GLN A 195 -15.38 -2.78 1.82
N THR A 196 -14.25 -2.11 2.00
CA THR A 196 -13.39 -1.72 0.88
C THR A 196 -11.94 -1.96 1.23
N ILE A 197 -11.20 -2.50 0.26
CA ILE A 197 -9.75 -2.58 0.30
C ILE A 197 -9.22 -1.64 -0.78
N PHE A 198 -8.52 -0.59 -0.36
CA PHE A 198 -7.78 0.32 -1.23
C PHE A 198 -6.32 -0.12 -1.28
N MET A 199 -5.83 -0.44 -2.47
CA MET A 199 -4.43 -0.83 -2.73
C MET A 199 -3.75 0.27 -3.55
N LEU A 200 -3.07 1.18 -2.87
CA LEU A 200 -2.32 2.27 -3.49
C LEU A 200 -0.92 1.77 -3.84
N ALA A 201 -0.48 2.02 -5.08
CA ALA A 201 0.76 1.45 -5.59
C ALA A 201 0.85 -0.09 -5.42
N ASN A 202 -0.17 -0.81 -5.89
CA ASN A 202 -0.35 -2.24 -5.60
C ASN A 202 0.79 -3.14 -6.11
N THR A 203 1.55 -3.73 -5.19
CA THR A 203 2.67 -4.65 -5.42
C THR A 203 2.30 -6.13 -5.23
N SER A 204 1.05 -6.45 -4.90
CA SER A 204 0.63 -7.85 -4.61
C SER A 204 0.94 -8.81 -5.75
N ARG A 205 0.90 -8.33 -7.01
CA ARG A 205 1.23 -9.15 -8.18
C ARG A 205 2.73 -9.37 -8.36
N VAL A 206 3.53 -8.36 -8.08
CA VAL A 206 4.99 -8.43 -8.29
C VAL A 206 5.69 -9.16 -7.16
N LEU A 207 5.23 -8.95 -5.92
CA LEU A 207 5.72 -9.63 -4.73
C LEU A 207 4.87 -10.85 -4.35
N GLN A 208 4.18 -11.43 -5.32
CA GLN A 208 3.36 -12.62 -5.11
C GLN A 208 4.23 -13.77 -4.63
N THR A 209 3.81 -14.45 -3.56
CA THR A 209 4.52 -15.59 -3.00
C THR A 209 3.61 -16.82 -2.95
N ASP A 210 3.10 -17.16 -1.77
CA ASP A 210 2.36 -18.41 -1.50
C ASP A 210 0.91 -18.37 -2.02
N PHE A 211 0.36 -17.16 -2.20
CA PHE A 211 -1.02 -16.94 -2.63
C PHE A 211 -1.05 -16.22 -3.98
N ASN A 212 -1.80 -16.75 -4.94
CA ASN A 212 -1.97 -16.09 -6.23
C ASN A 212 -2.82 -14.82 -6.08
N ALA A 213 -2.26 -13.65 -6.41
CA ALA A 213 -2.88 -12.35 -6.19
C ALA A 213 -4.21 -12.17 -6.95
N TYR A 214 -4.46 -12.95 -8.00
CA TYR A 214 -5.70 -12.90 -8.79
C TYR A 214 -6.71 -13.98 -8.42
N GLU A 215 -6.28 -15.05 -7.76
CA GLU A 215 -7.12 -16.21 -7.42
C GLU A 215 -7.44 -16.31 -5.93
N SER A 216 -6.74 -15.55 -5.10
CA SER A 216 -6.94 -15.50 -3.65
C SER A 216 -8.37 -15.08 -3.28
N ILE A 217 -8.78 -15.41 -2.04
CA ILE A 217 -10.05 -14.98 -1.45
C ILE A 217 -10.14 -13.45 -1.26
N VAL A 218 -9.00 -12.74 -1.31
CA VAL A 218 -8.90 -11.29 -1.11
C VAL A 218 -9.29 -10.57 -2.40
N ARG A 219 -10.56 -10.67 -2.73
CA ARG A 219 -11.17 -10.10 -3.93
C ARG A 219 -12.64 -9.74 -3.67
N PRO A 220 -13.20 -8.80 -4.45
CA PRO A 220 -14.55 -8.32 -4.25
C PRO A 220 -15.58 -9.30 -4.80
N GLY A 221 -16.74 -9.34 -4.16
CA GLY A 221 -17.92 -10.03 -4.67
C GLY A 221 -19.10 -9.97 -3.70
N PRO A 222 -20.25 -10.53 -4.08
CA PRO A 222 -21.44 -10.52 -3.24
C PRO A 222 -21.21 -11.36 -1.98
N ALA A 223 -21.81 -10.93 -0.86
CA ALA A 223 -21.60 -11.52 0.46
C ALA A 223 -21.92 -13.02 0.55
N ASN A 224 -22.72 -13.56 -0.38
CA ASN A 224 -23.12 -14.96 -0.42
C ASN A 224 -22.15 -15.89 -1.18
N LYS A 225 -21.04 -15.38 -1.70
CA LYS A 225 -20.04 -16.20 -2.41
C LYS A 225 -18.88 -16.60 -1.48
N LEU A 226 -18.49 -17.88 -1.55
CA LEU A 226 -17.51 -18.53 -0.66
C LEU A 226 -16.05 -18.13 -0.87
N ASP A 227 -15.78 -17.26 -1.85
CA ASP A 227 -14.44 -17.00 -2.39
C ASP A 227 -14.06 -15.51 -2.36
N LYS A 228 -14.70 -14.72 -1.47
CA LYS A 228 -14.62 -13.24 -1.41
C LYS A 228 -14.42 -12.73 0.01
N TYR A 229 -13.51 -11.78 0.22
CA TYR A 229 -13.22 -11.23 1.56
C TYR A 229 -13.35 -9.71 1.64
N CYS A 230 -13.86 -9.08 0.58
CA CYS A 230 -14.33 -7.70 0.63
C CYS A 230 -15.56 -7.45 -0.25
N ALA A 231 -16.28 -6.36 0.02
CA ALA A 231 -17.37 -5.91 -0.85
C ALA A 231 -16.86 -5.10 -2.05
N ARG A 232 -15.82 -4.28 -1.85
CA ARG A 232 -15.17 -3.47 -2.88
C ARG A 232 -13.65 -3.62 -2.85
N TYR A 233 -13.03 -3.52 -4.02
CA TYR A 233 -11.59 -3.53 -4.18
C TYR A 233 -11.20 -2.41 -5.15
N VAL A 234 -10.37 -1.49 -4.66
CA VAL A 234 -9.92 -0.32 -5.42
C VAL A 234 -8.41 -0.40 -5.53
N THR A 235 -7.89 -0.47 -6.75
CA THR A 235 -6.46 -0.40 -7.02
C THR A 235 -6.11 0.95 -7.60
N VAL A 236 -5.11 1.62 -7.05
CA VAL A 236 -4.69 2.95 -7.48
C VAL A 236 -3.21 2.89 -7.85
N HIS A 237 -2.85 3.48 -8.97
CA HIS A 237 -1.46 3.59 -9.41
C HIS A 237 -1.25 4.95 -10.07
N HIS A 238 -0.02 5.44 -10.01
CA HIS A 238 0.36 6.68 -10.68
C HIS A 238 1.05 6.34 -12.00
N GLU A 239 0.79 7.09 -13.07
CA GLU A 239 1.26 6.77 -14.43
C GLU A 239 2.80 6.71 -14.56
N VAL A 240 3.53 7.35 -13.64
CA VAL A 240 5.01 7.35 -13.60
C VAL A 240 5.59 6.77 -12.30
N ASP A 241 4.80 6.07 -11.49
CA ASP A 241 5.33 5.41 -10.29
C ASP A 241 6.09 4.12 -10.66
N PRO A 242 7.43 4.07 -10.48
CA PRO A 242 8.26 2.95 -10.89
C PRO A 242 7.89 1.64 -10.19
N VAL A 243 7.30 1.68 -9.00
CA VAL A 243 6.89 0.48 -8.25
C VAL A 243 5.76 -0.25 -8.98
N THR A 244 4.85 0.48 -9.61
CA THR A 244 3.69 -0.12 -10.31
C THR A 244 3.91 -0.33 -11.80
N LEU A 245 4.91 0.34 -12.39
CA LEU A 245 5.20 0.26 -13.83
C LEU A 245 5.63 -1.14 -14.28
N VAL A 246 6.27 -1.89 -13.40
CA VAL A 246 6.88 -3.18 -13.77
C VAL A 246 5.85 -4.28 -13.97
N ARG A 247 5.03 -4.54 -12.95
CA ARG A 247 4.05 -5.62 -12.99
C ARG A 247 2.78 -5.18 -12.32
N ARG A 248 2.02 -4.35 -13.03
CA ARG A 248 0.78 -3.77 -12.54
C ARG A 248 -0.23 -4.87 -12.16
N PHE A 249 -0.91 -4.65 -11.05
CA PHE A 249 -2.03 -5.48 -10.65
C PHE A 249 -3.25 -5.20 -11.55
N GLU A 250 -3.58 -6.15 -12.41
CA GLU A 250 -4.73 -6.12 -13.33
C GLU A 250 -5.41 -7.50 -13.37
N PRO A 251 -6.38 -7.77 -12.48
CA PRO A 251 -7.00 -9.08 -12.38
C PRO A 251 -7.91 -9.33 -13.57
N LYS A 252 -7.54 -10.24 -14.49
CA LYS A 252 -8.32 -10.50 -15.71
C LYS A 252 -9.72 -11.07 -15.42
N THR A 253 -9.81 -11.98 -14.45
CA THR A 253 -11.02 -12.78 -14.16
C THR A 253 -12.09 -12.02 -13.37
N TRP A 254 -11.71 -10.97 -12.65
CA TRP A 254 -12.63 -10.12 -11.88
C TRP A 254 -12.39 -8.63 -12.10
N LYS A 255 -11.86 -8.26 -13.28
CA LYS A 255 -11.57 -6.86 -13.66
C LYS A 255 -12.80 -5.95 -13.49
N SER A 256 -13.98 -6.42 -13.87
CA SER A 256 -15.23 -5.65 -13.76
C SER A 256 -15.68 -5.38 -12.32
N LEU A 257 -15.14 -6.13 -11.35
CA LEU A 257 -15.41 -5.96 -9.92
C LEU A 257 -14.28 -5.17 -9.22
N CYS A 258 -13.17 -4.93 -9.91
CA CYS A 258 -12.03 -4.16 -9.42
C CYS A 258 -12.10 -2.74 -9.98
N GLU A 259 -12.25 -1.76 -9.10
CA GLU A 259 -12.12 -0.37 -9.50
C GLU A 259 -10.63 -0.03 -9.68
N SER A 260 -10.25 0.49 -10.84
CA SER A 260 -8.85 0.82 -11.15
C SER A 260 -8.74 2.30 -11.46
N ILE A 261 -7.96 3.02 -10.65
CA ILE A 261 -7.73 4.46 -10.79
C ILE A 261 -6.29 4.69 -11.25
N THR A 262 -6.13 5.44 -12.34
CA THR A 262 -4.84 5.92 -12.85
C THR A 262 -4.67 7.37 -12.47
N LEU A 263 -3.70 7.68 -11.62
CA LEU A 263 -3.35 9.04 -11.25
C LEU A 263 -2.38 9.63 -12.28
N THR A 264 -2.62 10.86 -12.67
CA THR A 264 -1.83 11.59 -13.67
C THR A 264 -1.41 12.98 -13.18
N HIS A 265 -1.59 13.27 -11.89
CA HIS A 265 -1.30 14.57 -11.29
C HIS A 265 0.15 14.64 -10.79
N TYR A 266 0.79 15.79 -10.99
CA TYR A 266 2.17 16.03 -10.60
C TYR A 266 2.18 17.19 -9.60
N ARG A 267 2.43 16.90 -8.32
CA ARG A 267 2.46 17.89 -7.23
C ARG A 267 3.72 17.81 -6.39
N ASP A 268 4.30 16.62 -6.30
CA ASP A 268 5.57 16.33 -5.63
C ASP A 268 6.42 15.39 -6.52
N TRP A 269 7.74 15.42 -6.34
CA TRP A 269 8.69 14.57 -7.04
C TRP A 269 8.55 13.12 -6.57
N ASN A 270 8.17 12.93 -5.30
CA ASN A 270 7.87 11.62 -4.76
C ASN A 270 6.43 11.22 -5.10
N VAL A 271 6.17 10.93 -6.37
CA VAL A 271 4.89 10.42 -6.88
C VAL A 271 4.50 9.08 -6.26
N HIS A 272 5.47 8.37 -5.67
CA HIS A 272 5.23 7.12 -4.96
C HIS A 272 4.78 7.34 -3.51
N ALA A 273 4.93 8.53 -2.91
CA ALA A 273 4.61 8.76 -1.50
C ALA A 273 3.14 8.44 -1.18
N PHE A 274 2.86 7.82 -0.02
CA PHE A 274 1.49 7.51 0.39
C PHE A 274 0.59 8.76 0.40
N THR A 275 1.08 9.85 0.98
CA THR A 275 0.36 11.13 1.01
C THR A 275 0.13 11.73 -0.38
N HIS A 276 0.96 11.43 -1.37
CA HIS A 276 0.76 11.87 -2.76
C HIS A 276 -0.45 11.20 -3.41
N PHE A 277 -0.68 9.91 -3.13
CA PHE A 277 -1.90 9.22 -3.56
C PHE A 277 -3.14 9.77 -2.85
N LEU A 278 -3.03 10.01 -1.54
CA LEU A 278 -4.13 10.52 -0.73
C LEU A 278 -4.49 11.97 -1.04
N ASP A 279 -3.58 12.75 -1.65
CA ASP A 279 -3.86 14.12 -2.10
C ASP A 279 -4.86 14.17 -3.26
N ASN A 280 -5.04 13.07 -3.99
CA ASN A 280 -5.87 13.05 -5.18
C ASN A 280 -7.38 12.88 -4.84
N PRO A 281 -8.26 13.76 -5.36
CA PRO A 281 -9.70 13.71 -5.14
C PRO A 281 -10.37 12.42 -5.57
N GLN A 282 -9.88 11.75 -6.61
CA GLN A 282 -10.39 10.43 -7.02
C GLN A 282 -10.15 9.34 -5.97
N VAL A 283 -9.18 9.53 -5.07
CA VAL A 283 -8.83 8.59 -4.01
C VAL A 283 -9.53 8.97 -2.71
N TYR A 284 -9.30 10.18 -2.18
CA TYR A 284 -9.79 10.53 -0.85
C TYR A 284 -11.32 10.62 -0.79
N THR A 285 -12.00 11.03 -1.86
CA THR A 285 -13.48 11.08 -1.87
C THR A 285 -14.09 9.68 -1.77
N GLN A 286 -13.43 8.66 -2.34
CA GLN A 286 -13.88 7.27 -2.20
C GLN A 286 -13.65 6.71 -0.80
N ILE A 287 -12.52 7.10 -0.18
CA ILE A 287 -12.24 6.76 1.22
C ILE A 287 -13.32 7.38 2.11
N PHE A 288 -13.64 8.66 1.94
CA PHE A 288 -14.66 9.38 2.72
C PHE A 288 -16.04 8.75 2.55
N SER A 289 -16.48 8.51 1.30
CA SER A 289 -17.77 7.88 1.01
C SER A 289 -17.87 6.44 1.51
N THR A 290 -16.75 5.72 1.62
CA THR A 290 -16.75 4.38 2.20
C THR A 290 -16.80 4.42 3.72
N ALA A 291 -15.92 5.21 4.34
CA ALA A 291 -15.67 5.15 5.77
C ALA A 291 -16.71 5.93 6.59
N ILE A 292 -17.37 6.93 6.01
CA ILE A 292 -18.41 7.72 6.67
C ILE A 292 -19.79 7.21 6.26
N SER A 293 -20.17 7.41 5.00
CA SER A 293 -21.43 6.96 4.39
C SER A 293 -21.35 7.17 2.88
N SER A 294 -22.01 6.32 2.09
CA SER A 294 -22.09 6.50 0.63
C SER A 294 -22.82 7.78 0.21
N THR A 295 -23.52 8.42 1.14
CA THR A 295 -24.21 9.71 0.95
C THR A 295 -23.54 10.85 1.69
N ALA A 296 -22.36 10.63 2.28
CA ALA A 296 -21.63 11.65 3.03
C ALA A 296 -21.20 12.84 2.15
N LEU A 297 -20.87 12.56 0.89
CA LEU A 297 -20.51 13.55 -0.11
C LEU A 297 -21.57 13.56 -1.21
N SER A 298 -22.01 14.73 -1.63
CA SER A 298 -22.90 14.88 -2.78
C SER A 298 -22.14 14.64 -4.09
N ALA A 299 -22.85 14.18 -5.13
CA ALA A 299 -22.26 14.00 -6.45
C ALA A 299 -21.64 15.30 -7.00
N LYS A 300 -22.23 16.46 -6.67
CA LYS A 300 -21.72 17.78 -7.05
C LYS A 300 -20.39 18.10 -6.36
N GLU A 301 -20.28 17.86 -5.04
CA GLU A 301 -19.03 18.09 -4.31
C GLU A 301 -17.90 17.19 -4.84
N VAL A 302 -18.20 15.92 -5.11
CA VAL A 302 -17.23 14.99 -5.70
C VAL A 302 -16.82 15.44 -7.11
N ALA A 303 -17.77 15.82 -7.95
CA ALA A 303 -17.50 16.29 -9.31
C ALA A 303 -16.64 17.56 -9.31
N ASN A 304 -16.94 18.53 -8.44
CA ASN A 304 -16.14 19.74 -8.30
C ASN A 304 -14.72 19.44 -7.81
N ALA A 305 -14.57 18.51 -6.86
CA ALA A 305 -13.27 18.17 -6.31
C ALA A 305 -12.33 17.54 -7.34
N VAL A 306 -12.86 16.80 -8.33
CA VAL A 306 -12.07 16.16 -9.41
C VAL A 306 -11.94 17.03 -10.66
N ASP A 307 -12.58 18.19 -10.69
CA ASP A 307 -12.53 19.11 -11.84
C ASP A 307 -11.09 19.58 -12.08
N GLU A 308 -10.65 19.63 -13.33
CA GLU A 308 -9.27 19.99 -13.68
C GLU A 308 -8.93 21.45 -13.34
N ALA A 309 -9.92 22.35 -13.31
CA ALA A 309 -9.73 23.72 -12.85
C ALA A 309 -9.38 23.77 -11.35
N GLU A 310 -9.98 22.89 -10.54
CA GLU A 310 -9.76 22.78 -9.09
C GLU A 310 -8.54 21.91 -8.75
N TYR A 311 -8.29 20.89 -9.57
CA TYR A 311 -7.21 19.92 -9.38
C TYR A 311 -6.45 19.70 -10.70
N PRO A 312 -5.64 20.70 -11.13
CA PRO A 312 -4.92 20.61 -12.40
C PRO A 312 -3.91 19.47 -12.39
N ARG A 313 -3.67 18.93 -13.59
CA ARG A 313 -2.69 17.87 -13.81
C ARG A 313 -1.30 18.22 -13.27
N PHE A 314 -0.88 19.48 -13.41
CA PHE A 314 0.39 19.96 -12.86
C PHE A 314 0.09 21.02 -11.81
N GLY A 315 0.60 20.82 -10.60
CA GLY A 315 0.42 21.74 -9.47
C GLY A 315 1.60 21.69 -8.51
N GLY A 316 1.52 22.42 -7.40
CA GLY A 316 2.58 22.47 -6.40
C GLY A 316 3.94 22.82 -7.00
N LYS A 317 4.97 22.01 -6.72
CA LYS A 317 6.35 22.20 -7.22
C LYS A 317 6.49 22.00 -8.74
N PHE A 318 5.45 21.52 -9.42
CA PHE A 318 5.47 21.12 -10.83
C PHE A 318 4.65 22.05 -11.75
N ALA A 319 4.17 23.19 -11.25
CA ALA A 319 3.31 24.09 -12.03
C ALA A 319 3.98 24.65 -13.33
N ASN A 320 5.31 24.61 -13.47
CA ASN A 320 6.05 25.26 -14.57
C ASN A 320 7.15 24.38 -15.20
N VAL A 321 6.86 23.19 -15.77
CA VAL A 321 7.98 22.27 -16.10
C VAL A 321 7.93 21.53 -17.45
N PRO A 322 8.50 22.14 -18.51
CA PRO A 322 8.94 21.43 -19.72
C PRO A 322 9.96 20.30 -19.45
N LYS A 323 10.82 20.44 -18.43
CA LYS A 323 11.86 19.45 -18.07
C LYS A 323 11.30 18.14 -17.46
N VAL A 324 10.10 18.18 -16.86
CA VAL A 324 9.44 16.99 -16.27
C VAL A 324 8.89 16.08 -17.35
N ILE A 325 8.44 16.66 -18.47
CA ILE A 325 7.98 15.92 -19.64
C ILE A 325 9.12 15.07 -20.24
N ALA A 326 10.35 15.60 -20.29
CA ALA A 326 11.50 14.86 -20.79
C ALA A 326 11.86 13.65 -19.90
N LYS A 327 11.88 13.83 -18.57
CA LYS A 327 12.18 12.73 -17.62
C LYS A 327 11.05 11.70 -17.50
N LYS A 328 9.80 12.12 -17.73
CA LYS A 328 8.64 11.23 -17.89
C LYS A 328 8.85 10.22 -19.03
N ASN A 329 9.40 10.65 -20.16
CA ASN A 329 9.71 9.74 -21.27
C ASN A 329 10.79 8.71 -20.89
N GLU A 330 11.77 9.09 -20.05
CA GLU A 330 12.78 8.15 -19.54
C GLU A 330 12.14 7.08 -18.62
N LEU A 331 11.23 7.46 -17.73
CA LEU A 331 10.46 6.51 -16.90
C LEU A 331 9.58 5.59 -17.76
N PHE A 332 8.93 6.11 -18.80
CA PHE A 332 8.19 5.25 -19.72
C PHE A 332 9.08 4.32 -20.54
N SER A 333 10.30 4.75 -20.88
CA SER A 333 11.26 3.85 -21.53
C SER A 333 11.67 2.67 -20.64
N LEU A 334 11.59 2.79 -19.31
CA LEU A 334 11.77 1.63 -18.42
C LEU A 334 10.63 0.63 -18.59
N ARG A 335 9.38 1.11 -18.64
CA ARG A 335 8.20 0.29 -18.95
C ARG A 335 8.40 -0.47 -20.26
N ASP A 336 8.79 0.25 -21.31
CA ASP A 336 8.84 -0.29 -22.67
C ASP A 336 10.02 -1.27 -22.89
N ARG A 337 11.05 -1.20 -22.02
CA ARG A 337 12.19 -2.15 -22.03
C ARG A 337 11.93 -3.45 -21.28
N MET A 338 10.85 -3.53 -20.49
CA MET A 338 10.55 -4.74 -19.73
C MET A 338 9.87 -5.79 -20.59
N PRO A 339 10.14 -7.09 -20.35
CA PRO A 339 9.40 -8.15 -20.99
C PRO A 339 7.90 -8.09 -20.58
N PRO A 340 6.98 -8.66 -21.38
CA PRO A 340 5.54 -8.61 -21.12
C PRO A 340 5.09 -9.20 -19.77
N ASP A 341 5.87 -10.12 -19.20
CA ASP A 341 5.66 -10.63 -17.84
C ASP A 341 7.02 -10.66 -17.11
N PRO A 342 7.44 -9.54 -16.50
CA PRO A 342 8.76 -9.42 -15.89
C PRO A 342 8.91 -10.31 -14.68
N SER A 343 10.11 -10.89 -14.54
CA SER A 343 10.48 -11.62 -13.34
C SER A 343 10.61 -10.66 -12.15
N VAL A 344 10.63 -11.20 -10.94
CA VAL A 344 10.88 -10.38 -9.75
C VAL A 344 12.28 -9.76 -9.77
N LEU A 345 13.26 -10.41 -10.40
CA LEU A 345 14.58 -9.81 -10.60
C LEU A 345 14.52 -8.59 -11.54
N ASP A 346 13.73 -8.66 -12.62
CA ASP A 346 13.52 -7.53 -13.52
C ASP A 346 12.84 -6.37 -12.80
N TYR A 347 11.89 -6.68 -11.89
CA TYR A 347 11.30 -5.70 -10.99
C TYR A 347 12.33 -4.96 -10.14
N PHE A 348 13.20 -5.68 -9.44
CA PHE A 348 14.21 -5.05 -8.60
C PHE A 348 15.20 -4.19 -9.41
N LYS A 349 15.57 -4.61 -10.61
CA LYS A 349 16.42 -3.83 -11.52
C LYS A 349 15.71 -2.55 -12.01
N ALA A 350 14.48 -2.68 -12.50
CA ALA A 350 13.69 -1.54 -12.98
C ALA A 350 13.36 -0.55 -11.85
N LEU A 351 13.12 -1.04 -10.63
CA LEU A 351 12.91 -0.20 -9.45
C LEU A 351 14.15 0.63 -9.12
N LYS A 352 15.34 0.01 -9.15
CA LYS A 352 16.63 0.71 -8.94
C LYS A 352 16.82 1.83 -9.96
N ASP A 353 16.57 1.55 -11.24
CA ASP A 353 16.67 2.55 -12.31
C ASP A 353 15.62 3.66 -12.18
N GLY A 354 14.38 3.31 -11.85
CA GLY A 354 13.29 4.27 -11.65
C GLY A 354 13.57 5.24 -10.50
N ILE A 355 14.09 4.72 -9.38
CA ILE A 355 14.47 5.54 -8.22
C ILE A 355 15.64 6.47 -8.56
N ARG A 356 16.64 6.00 -9.33
CA ARG A 356 17.71 6.86 -9.85
C ARG A 356 17.13 8.04 -10.65
N ILE A 357 16.20 7.78 -11.57
CA ILE A 357 15.57 8.83 -12.38
C ILE A 357 14.77 9.82 -11.52
N LEU A 358 14.03 9.34 -10.52
CA LEU A 358 13.27 10.20 -9.62
C LEU A 358 14.18 11.10 -8.77
N ARG A 359 15.38 10.63 -8.40
CA ARG A 359 16.37 11.46 -7.69
C ARG A 359 16.97 12.53 -8.57
N GLU A 360 17.36 12.18 -9.79
CA GLU A 360 17.83 13.16 -10.75
C GLU A 360 16.76 14.25 -10.97
N LEU A 361 15.48 13.86 -11.00
CA LEU A 361 14.37 14.81 -11.07
C LEU A 361 14.26 15.70 -9.83
N ARG A 362 14.41 15.13 -8.63
CA ARG A 362 14.44 15.88 -7.37
C ARG A 362 15.58 16.91 -7.38
N ASP A 363 16.78 16.49 -7.73
CA ASP A 363 17.98 17.34 -7.70
C ASP A 363 17.92 18.44 -8.78
N LEU A 364 17.16 18.23 -9.87
CA LEU A 364 16.88 19.26 -10.88
C LEU A 364 15.84 20.30 -10.44
N LEU A 365 15.03 19.99 -9.42
CA LEU A 365 13.92 20.83 -8.93
C LEU A 365 14.21 21.48 -7.57
N ALA A 366 15.29 21.08 -6.91
CA ALA A 366 15.87 21.75 -5.75
C ALA A 366 16.72 22.94 -6.21
#